data_AF-V6TNP1-F1
#
_entry.id   AF-V6TNP1-F1
#
_cell.length_a   1.000
_cell.length_b   1.000
_cell.length_c   1.000
_cell.angle_alpha   90.00
_cell.angle_beta   90.00
_cell.angle_gamma   90.00
#
_symmetry.space_group_name_H-M   'P 1'
#
loop_
_entity.id
_entity.type
_entity.pdbx_description
1 polymer ?
#
loop_
_entity_poly.entity_id
_entity_poly.type
_entity_poly.pdbx_seq_one_letter_code
_entity_poly.pdbx_strand_id
1 'polypeptide(L)'
;VVDVATALAPGSAPVLCGALPARGGCYGICVAPGSGVCREARDGACVQYAEEVTDRTKEPRTNCQPNPSGGDGTCKVCGVHVSESEYCSECNSPDTHAPVNGQCADVSTEGQDKTLCPQHSQGKCTQCGGNSLLYMGGCYQVGDGLPGKNLCALANDGVSTEATPGYFLNPLKANDKDSVVSCSDTTSSIYSTTPLWNGHQ
;
A
#
# COMPACT_ATOMS: atom_id res chain seq x y z
N VAL A 1 -4.23 -62.15 -36.74
CA VAL A 1 -3.73 -63.30 -35.93
C VAL A 1 -2.91 -62.74 -34.79
N VAL A 2 -3.29 -62.86 -33.52
CA VAL A 2 -4.39 -63.65 -32.91
C VAL A 2 -5.16 -62.80 -31.88
N ASP A 3 -6.48 -63.02 -31.83
CA ASP A 3 -7.36 -62.61 -30.73
C ASP A 3 -7.13 -63.44 -29.45
N VAL A 4 -7.60 -62.94 -28.29
CA VAL A 4 -8.62 -63.62 -27.46
C VAL A 4 -9.05 -62.74 -26.27
N ALA A 5 -10.32 -62.87 -25.86
CA ALA A 5 -10.98 -62.18 -24.74
C ALA A 5 -11.86 -63.19 -23.94
N THR A 6 -12.47 -62.90 -22.79
CA THR A 6 -12.70 -61.62 -22.09
C THR A 6 -12.89 -61.86 -20.57
N ALA A 7 -12.98 -60.80 -19.75
CA ALA A 7 -13.58 -60.87 -18.41
C ALA A 7 -14.34 -59.59 -18.02
N LEU A 8 -15.66 -59.72 -17.81
CA LEU A 8 -16.54 -58.73 -17.14
C LEU A 8 -16.58 -59.07 -15.62
N ALA A 9 -17.19 -58.33 -14.67
CA ALA A 9 -18.29 -57.34 -14.68
C ALA A 9 -18.24 -56.40 -13.43
N PRO A 10 -19.36 -56.13 -12.73
CA PRO A 10 -20.05 -54.83 -12.54
C PRO A 10 -19.51 -54.01 -11.33
N GLY A 11 -19.89 -52.76 -11.03
CA GLY A 11 -21.04 -51.93 -11.42
C GLY A 11 -21.92 -51.61 -10.19
N SER A 12 -22.35 -50.34 -10.01
CA SER A 12 -23.15 -49.77 -8.88
C SER A 12 -22.35 -49.46 -7.60
N ALA A 13 -22.71 -48.50 -6.72
CA ALA A 13 -23.50 -47.25 -6.77
C ALA A 13 -23.28 -46.53 -5.40
N PRO A 14 -23.46 -45.20 -5.26
CA PRO A 14 -23.22 -44.51 -3.99
C PRO A 14 -24.32 -44.83 -2.96
N VAL A 15 -23.93 -45.27 -1.76
CA VAL A 15 -24.88 -45.54 -0.67
C VAL A 15 -25.20 -44.26 0.10
N LEU A 16 -26.50 -44.08 0.38
CA LEU A 16 -27.06 -42.85 0.91
C LEU A 16 -26.80 -42.65 2.41
N CYS A 17 -26.63 -41.38 2.78
CA CYS A 17 -27.46 -40.66 3.75
C CYS A 17 -28.24 -41.54 4.77
N GLY A 18 -27.69 -41.71 5.97
CA GLY A 18 -28.43 -42.16 7.15
C GLY A 18 -29.17 -40.98 7.80
N ALA A 19 -30.47 -41.14 8.06
CA ALA A 19 -31.34 -40.05 8.50
C ALA A 19 -31.36 -39.80 10.02
N LEU A 20 -31.53 -38.51 10.36
CA LEU A 20 -31.93 -37.85 11.61
C LEU A 20 -32.99 -38.61 12.46
N PRO A 21 -33.03 -38.43 13.82
CA PRO A 21 -33.65 -37.22 14.36
C PRO A 21 -33.11 -36.59 15.66
N ALA A 22 -33.08 -35.25 15.65
CA ALA A 22 -33.42 -34.31 16.73
C ALA A 22 -32.82 -34.46 18.15
N ARG A 23 -31.96 -33.50 18.55
CA ARG A 23 -32.35 -32.39 19.47
C ARG A 23 -31.25 -31.33 19.73
N GLY A 24 -31.49 -30.12 19.22
CA GLY A 24 -31.11 -28.83 19.84
C GLY A 24 -29.66 -28.32 19.72
N GLY A 25 -29.50 -27.03 19.37
CA GLY A 25 -28.32 -26.25 19.75
C GLY A 25 -27.61 -25.45 18.65
N CYS A 26 -28.13 -24.25 18.37
CA CYS A 26 -27.44 -23.02 17.95
C CYS A 26 -26.19 -23.07 17.03
N TYR A 27 -26.34 -22.43 15.87
CA TYR A 27 -25.26 -21.80 15.10
C TYR A 27 -24.42 -20.83 15.96
N GLY A 28 -23.12 -20.78 15.71
CA GLY A 28 -22.20 -19.80 16.30
C GLY A 28 -21.03 -19.54 15.37
N ILE A 29 -21.18 -18.58 14.44
CA ILE A 29 -20.05 -18.00 13.71
C ILE A 29 -19.29 -17.06 14.65
N CYS A 30 -17.96 -17.22 14.68
CA CYS A 30 -16.87 -16.28 14.97
C CYS A 30 -15.66 -17.16 15.34
N VAL A 31 -14.45 -17.01 14.77
CA VAL A 31 -13.70 -15.77 14.53
C VAL A 31 -12.79 -15.89 13.29
N ALA A 32 -12.87 -14.89 12.40
CA ALA A 32 -11.82 -14.19 11.61
C ALA A 32 -10.77 -14.97 10.75
N PRO A 33 -10.14 -14.29 9.75
CA PRO A 33 -9.32 -14.97 8.74
C PRO A 33 -7.86 -15.13 9.16
N GLY A 34 -7.34 -16.34 8.96
CA GLY A 34 -5.93 -16.66 9.16
C GLY A 34 -5.64 -18.03 8.55
N SER A 35 -5.33 -18.07 7.25
CA SER A 35 -5.01 -19.29 6.50
C SER A 35 -3.60 -19.81 6.84
N GLY A 36 -3.36 -20.10 8.12
CA GLY A 36 -2.20 -20.84 8.59
C GLY A 36 -2.37 -22.33 8.31
N VAL A 37 -1.87 -22.80 7.16
CA VAL A 37 -1.78 -24.24 6.90
C VAL A 37 -0.79 -24.86 7.90
N CYS A 38 -1.30 -25.67 8.84
CA CYS A 38 -0.46 -26.41 9.78
C CYS A 38 0.39 -27.43 9.01
N ARG A 39 1.69 -27.17 8.85
CA ARG A 39 2.52 -27.96 7.94
C ARG A 39 3.08 -29.26 8.53
N GLU A 40 3.18 -29.38 9.85
CA GLU A 40 3.39 -30.67 10.52
C GLU A 40 2.97 -30.61 12.00
N ALA A 41 2.65 -31.75 12.59
CA ALA A 41 2.33 -31.88 14.01
C ALA A 41 3.29 -32.89 14.66
N ARG A 42 3.94 -32.48 15.75
CA ARG A 42 4.58 -33.39 16.70
C ARG A 42 3.96 -33.18 18.07
N ASP A 43 3.55 -34.29 18.69
CA ASP A 43 2.96 -34.36 20.04
C ASP A 43 1.75 -33.46 20.31
N GLY A 44 0.97 -33.14 19.27
CA GLY A 44 -0.39 -32.61 19.40
C GLY A 44 -0.52 -31.14 19.81
N ALA A 45 0.58 -30.40 19.90
CA ALA A 45 0.58 -28.95 20.15
C ALA A 45 0.95 -28.19 18.87
N CYS A 46 0.13 -27.22 18.47
CA CYS A 46 0.51 -26.24 17.46
C CYS A 46 1.52 -25.26 18.07
N VAL A 47 2.81 -25.60 17.99
CA VAL A 47 3.89 -24.70 18.39
C VAL A 47 4.01 -23.62 17.32
N GLN A 48 3.40 -22.46 17.57
CA GLN A 48 3.71 -21.26 16.80
C GLN A 48 5.17 -20.91 17.10
N TYR A 49 6.05 -21.09 16.11
CA TYR A 49 7.31 -20.37 16.10
C TYR A 49 6.95 -18.89 16.02
N ALA A 50 7.16 -18.17 17.12
CA ALA A 50 7.30 -16.73 17.05
C ALA A 50 8.60 -16.48 16.30
N GLU A 51 8.52 -16.29 14.98
CA GLU A 51 9.59 -15.64 14.23
C GLU A 51 9.78 -14.27 14.85
N GLU A 52 10.83 -14.15 15.68
CA GLU A 52 11.35 -12.88 16.11
C GLU A 52 11.75 -12.13 14.84
N VAL A 53 11.00 -11.08 14.49
CA VAL A 53 11.11 -10.37 13.21
C VAL A 53 12.41 -9.55 13.20
N THR A 54 13.52 -10.25 13.00
CA THR A 54 14.82 -9.65 12.74
C THR A 54 14.86 -9.15 11.30
N ASP A 55 14.79 -7.82 11.18
CA ASP A 55 15.10 -6.99 10.02
C ASP A 55 14.12 -6.96 8.82
N ARG A 56 13.31 -5.90 8.83
CA ARG A 56 13.04 -4.99 7.68
C ARG A 56 12.50 -5.57 6.36
N THR A 57 11.53 -6.49 6.40
CA THR A 57 10.42 -6.33 5.44
C THR A 57 9.62 -5.09 5.88
N LYS A 58 9.96 -3.93 5.30
CA LYS A 58 9.37 -2.62 5.64
C LYS A 58 7.96 -2.53 5.06
N GLU A 59 7.02 -3.31 5.60
CA GLU A 59 5.61 -3.26 5.21
C GLU A 59 5.12 -1.80 5.22
N PRO A 60 4.38 -1.36 4.19
CA PRO A 60 3.82 -0.01 4.18
C PRO A 60 2.91 0.13 5.40
N ARG A 61 3.34 0.90 6.40
CA ARG A 61 2.53 1.17 7.60
C ARG A 61 1.32 2.02 7.21
N THR A 62 0.27 1.32 6.82
CA THR A 62 -1.06 1.82 6.40
C THR A 62 -1.74 2.69 7.45
N ASN A 63 -1.29 2.54 8.70
CA ASN A 63 -1.77 3.23 9.87
C ASN A 63 -0.60 4.05 10.47
N CYS A 64 -0.37 5.24 9.91
CA CYS A 64 0.58 6.20 10.48
C CYS A 64 0.32 6.42 11.97
N GLN A 65 1.37 6.50 12.77
CA GLN A 65 1.26 6.82 14.19
C GLN A 65 2.13 8.04 14.50
N PRO A 66 1.53 9.18 14.86
CA PRO A 66 2.28 10.40 15.11
C PRO A 66 2.99 10.28 16.45
N ASN A 67 4.26 10.67 16.49
CA ASN A 67 5.04 10.80 17.71
C ASN A 67 5.67 12.21 17.82
N PRO A 68 4.95 13.19 18.41
CA PRO A 68 5.40 14.53 18.76
C PRO A 68 6.88 14.80 19.03
N SER A 69 7.49 13.84 19.73
CA SER A 69 8.79 13.94 20.39
C SER A 69 9.65 12.70 20.12
N GLY A 70 9.37 12.00 19.02
CA GLY A 70 10.21 10.91 18.53
C GLY A 70 11.51 11.41 17.92
N GLY A 71 12.42 10.48 17.63
CA GLY A 71 13.69 10.75 16.94
C GLY A 71 13.70 10.24 15.50
N ASP A 72 14.89 9.84 15.04
CA ASP A 72 15.12 9.28 13.71
C ASP A 72 14.14 8.17 13.34
N GLY A 73 13.73 8.15 12.06
CA GLY A 73 12.76 7.18 11.53
C GLY A 73 11.32 7.30 12.07
N THR A 74 11.02 8.21 13.01
CA THR A 74 9.67 8.39 13.54
C THR A 74 8.90 9.53 12.86
N CYS A 75 7.59 9.33 12.70
CA CYS A 75 6.71 10.34 12.13
C CYS A 75 6.33 11.39 13.18
N LYS A 76 6.43 12.67 12.80
CA LYS A 76 5.98 13.82 13.60
C LYS A 76 4.51 14.14 13.36
N VAL A 77 4.12 14.17 12.09
CA VAL A 77 2.75 14.53 11.64
C VAL A 77 2.25 13.49 10.64
N CYS A 78 1.15 12.83 10.98
CA CYS A 78 0.33 12.09 10.02
C CYS A 78 -0.64 13.07 9.35
N GLY A 79 -0.96 12.82 8.07
CA GLY A 79 -1.93 13.67 7.38
C GLY A 79 -2.04 13.44 5.87
N VAL A 80 -1.15 12.64 5.27
CA VAL A 80 -1.30 12.27 3.85
C VAL A 80 -2.28 11.09 3.75
N HIS A 81 -3.52 11.39 3.37
CA HIS A 81 -4.53 10.37 3.12
C HIS A 81 -4.46 9.89 1.67
N VAL A 82 -4.29 8.58 1.49
CA VAL A 82 -4.24 7.94 0.17
C VAL A 82 -5.08 6.66 0.23
N SER A 83 -6.16 6.60 -0.55
CA SER A 83 -7.18 5.56 -0.40
C SER A 83 -7.69 5.50 1.06
N GLU A 84 -7.80 4.31 1.64
CA GLU A 84 -8.25 4.07 3.03
C GLU A 84 -7.12 4.19 4.08
N SER A 85 -5.97 4.77 3.71
CA SER A 85 -4.71 4.71 4.48
C SER A 85 -4.18 6.10 4.82
N GLU A 86 -3.67 6.27 6.04
CA GLU A 86 -3.00 7.50 6.46
C GLU A 86 -1.48 7.30 6.55
N TYR A 87 -0.75 8.24 5.96
CA TYR A 87 0.70 8.24 5.85
C TYR A 87 1.34 9.49 6.46
N CYS A 88 2.64 9.39 6.73
CA CYS A 88 3.42 10.47 7.33
C CYS A 88 3.62 11.65 6.35
N SER A 89 3.34 12.87 6.80
CA SER A 89 3.60 14.12 6.08
C SER A 89 4.81 14.89 6.62
N GLU A 90 5.36 14.50 7.77
CA GLU A 90 6.52 15.16 8.38
C GLU A 90 7.28 14.22 9.33
N CYS A 91 8.60 14.17 9.20
CA CYS A 91 9.49 13.39 10.05
C CYS A 91 10.09 14.22 11.20
N ASN A 92 10.39 13.57 12.32
CA ASN A 92 10.91 14.28 13.51
C ASN A 92 12.35 14.78 13.38
N SER A 93 13.15 14.18 12.51
CA SER A 93 14.55 14.58 12.26
C SER A 93 14.65 15.41 10.99
N PRO A 94 14.50 16.75 11.07
CA PRO A 94 14.20 17.58 9.91
C PRO A 94 15.34 17.66 8.89
N ASP A 95 16.57 17.46 9.35
CA ASP A 95 17.81 17.63 8.59
C ASP A 95 18.28 16.34 7.91
N THR A 96 17.75 15.17 8.30
CA THR A 96 18.18 13.85 7.80
C THR A 96 17.06 12.99 7.26
N HIS A 97 15.82 13.14 7.74
CA HIS A 97 14.71 12.26 7.39
C HIS A 97 13.59 12.97 6.63
N ALA A 98 12.95 12.25 5.71
CA ALA A 98 11.75 12.70 5.02
C ALA A 98 10.81 11.53 4.69
N PRO A 99 9.54 11.78 4.35
CA PRO A 99 8.58 10.73 4.04
C PRO A 99 8.82 10.16 2.64
N VAL A 100 9.27 8.91 2.57
CA VAL A 100 9.37 8.11 1.34
C VAL A 100 8.37 6.96 1.46
N ASN A 101 7.47 6.84 0.48
CA ASN A 101 6.30 5.95 0.53
C ASN A 101 5.50 6.08 1.83
N GLY A 102 5.36 7.30 2.35
CA GLY A 102 4.64 7.59 3.59
C GLY A 102 5.34 7.18 4.88
N GLN A 103 6.60 6.73 4.82
CA GLN A 103 7.41 6.38 5.99
C GLN A 103 8.64 7.27 6.08
N CYS A 104 9.02 7.65 7.30
CA CYS A 104 10.28 8.34 7.51
C CYS A 104 11.47 7.44 7.14
N ALA A 105 12.27 7.91 6.20
CA ALA A 105 13.51 7.29 5.76
C ALA A 105 14.66 8.30 5.88
N ASP A 106 15.88 7.81 6.07
CA ASP A 106 17.08 8.64 5.99
C ASP A 106 17.32 9.01 4.52
N VAL A 107 17.32 10.32 4.25
CA VAL A 107 17.54 10.95 2.94
C VAL A 107 18.76 11.89 3.01
N SER A 108 19.64 11.69 3.99
CA SER A 108 20.98 12.29 4.06
C SER A 108 22.08 11.36 3.53
N THR A 109 21.87 10.03 3.62
CA THR A 109 22.80 9.01 3.11
C THR A 109 22.47 8.62 1.66
N GLU A 110 23.48 8.43 0.82
CA GLU A 110 23.31 7.94 -0.56
C GLU A 110 22.60 6.57 -0.61
N GLY A 111 21.61 6.44 -1.49
CA GLY A 111 20.81 5.22 -1.60
C GLY A 111 19.49 5.41 -2.36
N GLN A 112 18.61 4.40 -2.29
CA GLN A 112 17.28 4.42 -2.91
C GLN A 112 16.41 5.56 -2.36
N ASP A 113 16.29 5.69 -1.04
CA ASP A 113 15.48 6.74 -0.40
C ASP A 113 15.97 8.15 -0.79
N LYS A 114 17.29 8.36 -0.88
CA LYS A 114 17.90 9.60 -1.39
C LYS A 114 17.62 9.86 -2.87
N THR A 115 17.65 8.81 -3.70
CA THR A 115 17.34 8.92 -5.14
C THR A 115 15.88 9.34 -5.37
N LEU A 116 14.98 8.89 -4.49
CA LEU A 116 13.55 9.21 -4.53
C LEU A 116 13.27 10.60 -3.95
N CYS A 117 14.02 11.01 -2.92
CA CYS A 117 13.91 12.31 -2.25
C CYS A 117 15.27 13.06 -2.29
N PRO A 118 15.69 13.53 -3.49
CA PRO A 118 16.99 14.17 -3.66
C PRO A 118 17.12 15.47 -2.86
N GLN A 119 16.04 16.22 -2.67
CA GLN A 119 16.00 17.42 -1.83
C GLN A 119 14.93 17.28 -0.75
N HIS A 120 15.30 17.62 0.47
CA HIS A 120 14.44 17.63 1.64
C HIS A 120 14.67 18.91 2.46
N SER A 121 13.68 19.27 3.27
CA SER A 121 13.74 20.38 4.23
C SER A 121 12.66 20.20 5.29
N GLN A 122 12.96 20.57 6.53
CA GLN A 122 11.99 20.55 7.64
C GLN A 122 11.27 19.20 7.83
N GLY A 123 11.96 18.08 7.58
CA GLY A 123 11.39 16.74 7.75
C GLY A 123 10.46 16.31 6.62
N LYS A 124 10.53 16.97 5.46
CA LYS A 124 9.69 16.75 4.26
C LYS A 124 10.56 16.67 3.01
N CYS A 125 10.12 15.92 2.02
CA CYS A 125 10.69 16.01 0.68
C CYS A 125 10.22 17.30 0.02
N THR A 126 11.16 18.06 -0.55
CA THR A 126 10.88 19.28 -1.33
C THR A 126 11.05 19.07 -2.83
N GLN A 127 11.76 18.01 -3.23
CA GLN A 127 11.86 17.55 -4.60
C GLN A 127 11.90 16.03 -4.63
N CYS A 128 11.19 15.41 -5.58
CA CYS A 128 11.20 13.97 -5.81
C CYS A 128 11.97 13.57 -7.07
N GLY A 129 12.37 12.29 -7.15
CA GLY A 129 13.10 11.72 -8.28
C GLY A 129 12.64 10.30 -8.65
N GLY A 130 13.16 9.79 -9.76
CA GLY A 130 12.84 8.44 -10.26
C GLY A 130 11.34 8.25 -10.59
N ASN A 131 10.83 7.03 -10.39
CA ASN A 131 9.42 6.65 -10.61
C ASN A 131 8.48 7.09 -9.46
N SER A 132 8.79 8.19 -8.78
CA SER A 132 7.97 8.73 -7.70
C SER A 132 7.31 10.05 -8.07
N LEU A 133 6.38 10.50 -7.24
CA LEU A 133 5.78 11.83 -7.31
C LEU A 133 5.84 12.53 -5.94
N LEU A 134 5.98 13.86 -5.97
CA LEU A 134 5.77 14.69 -4.78
C LEU A 134 4.27 14.81 -4.48
N TYR A 135 3.90 14.57 -3.23
CA TYR A 135 2.54 14.80 -2.72
C TYR A 135 2.58 15.10 -1.22
N MET A 136 2.05 16.25 -0.79
CA MET A 136 1.91 16.67 0.61
C MET A 136 3.22 16.57 1.43
N GLY A 137 4.35 16.87 0.78
CA GLY A 137 5.69 16.85 1.41
C GLY A 137 6.36 15.47 1.53
N GLY A 138 5.86 14.45 0.84
CA GLY A 138 6.52 13.14 0.72
C GLY A 138 6.69 12.69 -0.73
N CYS A 139 7.65 11.81 -0.97
CA CYS A 139 7.86 11.16 -2.28
C CYS A 139 7.24 9.77 -2.29
N TYR A 140 6.29 9.55 -3.21
CA TYR A 140 5.51 8.33 -3.30
C TYR A 140 5.80 7.62 -4.61
N GLN A 141 6.35 6.40 -4.55
CA GLN A 141 6.66 5.60 -5.73
C GLN A 141 5.40 5.05 -6.40
N VAL A 142 5.39 5.08 -7.73
CA VAL A 142 4.38 4.42 -8.56
C VAL A 142 4.83 2.99 -8.84
N GLY A 143 4.18 2.04 -8.17
CA GLY A 143 4.42 0.60 -8.32
C GLY A 143 3.34 -0.19 -7.56
N ASP A 144 3.11 -1.44 -7.95
CA ASP A 144 2.05 -2.25 -7.37
C ASP A 144 2.26 -2.48 -5.86
N GLY A 145 1.20 -2.32 -5.07
CA GLY A 145 1.26 -2.35 -3.61
C GLY A 145 1.85 -1.10 -2.93
N LEU A 146 2.29 -0.09 -3.68
CA LEU A 146 2.82 1.16 -3.13
C LEU A 146 1.78 2.30 -3.14
N PRO A 147 1.79 3.20 -2.13
CA PRO A 147 0.82 4.28 -2.02
C PRO A 147 0.77 5.21 -3.25
N GLY A 148 1.91 5.47 -3.90
CA GLY A 148 1.93 6.34 -5.07
C GLY A 148 1.10 5.82 -6.25
N LYS A 149 0.87 4.51 -6.35
CA LYS A 149 0.02 3.92 -7.40
C LYS A 149 -1.46 4.29 -7.27
N ASN A 150 -1.92 4.63 -6.06
CA ASN A 150 -3.28 5.11 -5.80
C ASN A 150 -3.44 6.61 -6.11
N LEU A 151 -2.34 7.35 -6.23
CA LEU A 151 -2.30 8.79 -6.59
C LEU A 151 -2.06 9.00 -8.10
N CYS A 152 -1.32 8.07 -8.71
CA CYS A 152 -0.72 8.25 -10.01
C CYS A 152 -0.54 6.90 -10.71
N ALA A 153 -0.97 6.79 -11.97
CA ALA A 153 -0.81 5.58 -12.75
C ALA A 153 0.61 5.43 -13.32
N LEU A 154 1.26 6.55 -13.69
CA LEU A 154 2.63 6.65 -14.23
C LEU A 154 3.33 7.95 -13.79
N ALA A 155 4.51 7.83 -13.18
CA ALA A 155 5.39 8.96 -12.83
C ALA A 155 6.80 8.80 -13.42
N ASN A 156 7.42 9.91 -13.80
CA ASN A 156 8.78 9.98 -14.34
C ASN A 156 9.52 11.20 -13.74
N ASP A 157 10.79 11.03 -13.37
CA ASP A 157 11.68 12.06 -12.80
C ASP A 157 11.06 12.91 -11.66
N GLY A 158 10.27 12.26 -10.80
CA GLY A 158 9.58 12.91 -9.68
C GLY A 158 8.23 13.55 -10.01
N VAL A 159 7.73 13.39 -11.25
CA VAL A 159 6.50 14.06 -11.76
C VAL A 159 5.44 13.04 -12.18
N SER A 160 4.21 13.23 -11.70
CA SER A 160 3.03 12.48 -12.20
C SER A 160 2.73 12.85 -13.66
N THR A 161 2.71 11.85 -14.54
CA THR A 161 2.28 11.99 -15.93
C THR A 161 0.83 11.62 -16.16
N GLU A 162 0.29 10.70 -15.34
CA GLU A 162 -1.09 10.21 -15.40
C GLU A 162 -1.65 10.08 -13.98
N ALA A 163 -2.73 10.82 -13.64
CA ALA A 163 -3.39 10.75 -12.34
C ALA A 163 -4.44 9.64 -12.30
N THR A 164 -4.67 9.06 -11.12
CA THR A 164 -5.74 8.09 -10.87
C THR A 164 -7.10 8.77 -10.69
N PRO A 165 -8.23 8.03 -10.84
CA PRO A 165 -9.55 8.55 -10.48
C PRO A 165 -9.60 9.05 -9.04
N GLY A 166 -10.17 10.24 -8.83
CA GLY A 166 -10.18 10.94 -7.54
C GLY A 166 -9.05 11.97 -7.37
N TYR A 167 -8.11 12.04 -8.30
CA TYR A 167 -7.03 13.04 -8.33
C TYR A 167 -6.94 13.73 -9.70
N PHE A 168 -6.43 14.96 -9.73
CA PHE A 168 -6.07 15.66 -10.95
C PHE A 168 -4.59 15.98 -10.99
N LEU A 169 -4.00 15.99 -12.19
CA LEU A 169 -2.61 16.40 -12.42
C LEU A 169 -2.45 17.89 -12.13
N ASN A 170 -1.46 18.26 -11.32
CA ASN A 170 -1.09 19.66 -11.16
C ASN A 170 -0.54 20.20 -12.50
N PRO A 171 -1.13 21.27 -13.09
CA PRO A 171 -0.68 21.82 -14.36
C PRO A 171 0.74 22.41 -14.32
N LEU A 172 1.33 22.65 -13.14
CA LEU A 172 2.74 23.04 -13.02
C LEU A 172 3.71 21.92 -13.44
N LYS A 173 3.30 20.64 -13.34
CA LYS A 173 4.06 19.46 -13.78
C LYS A 173 5.57 19.51 -13.43
N ALA A 174 5.86 19.85 -12.18
CA ALA A 174 7.23 19.97 -11.66
C ALA A 174 7.45 19.01 -10.50
N ASN A 175 8.69 18.55 -10.30
CA ASN A 175 9.04 17.60 -9.25
C ASN A 175 9.28 18.26 -7.88
N ASP A 176 9.21 19.59 -7.81
CA ASP A 176 9.26 20.43 -6.60
C ASP A 176 7.87 20.99 -6.22
N LYS A 177 6.80 20.48 -6.84
CA LYS A 177 5.39 20.80 -6.58
C LYS A 177 4.59 19.51 -6.45
N ASP A 178 3.52 19.55 -5.65
CA ASP A 178 2.61 18.41 -5.54
C ASP A 178 2.11 18.04 -6.94
N SER A 179 2.43 16.83 -7.39
CA SER A 179 2.20 16.40 -8.76
C SER A 179 0.73 16.09 -9.05
N VAL A 180 -0.03 15.77 -8.01
CA VAL A 180 -1.48 15.56 -8.06
C VAL A 180 -2.16 16.29 -6.91
N VAL A 181 -3.44 16.60 -7.10
CA VAL A 181 -4.31 17.22 -6.09
C VAL A 181 -5.59 16.40 -6.00
N SER A 182 -6.11 16.20 -4.79
CA SER A 182 -7.34 15.42 -4.57
C SER A 182 -8.59 16.17 -5.03
N CYS A 183 -9.51 15.48 -5.68
CA CYS A 183 -10.82 16.04 -6.05
C CYS A 183 -11.72 16.34 -4.83
N SER A 184 -11.42 15.76 -3.66
CA SER A 184 -12.11 16.05 -2.40
C SER A 184 -11.50 17.23 -1.63
N ASP A 185 -10.39 17.80 -2.12
CA ASP A 185 -9.76 18.95 -1.49
C ASP A 185 -10.54 20.23 -1.83
N THR A 186 -11.54 20.53 -1.01
CA THR A 186 -12.34 21.76 -1.12
C THR A 186 -11.58 23.00 -0.64
N THR A 187 -10.27 22.92 -0.38
CA THR A 187 -9.47 24.09 -0.02
C THR A 187 -9.35 24.98 -1.23
N SER A 188 -10.07 26.11 -1.21
CA SER A 188 -10.23 27.08 -2.30
C SER A 188 -8.95 27.86 -2.68
N SER A 189 -7.84 27.16 -2.92
CA SER A 189 -6.57 27.72 -3.39
C SER A 189 -6.58 27.90 -4.91
N ILE A 190 -7.38 28.87 -5.36
CA ILE A 190 -7.05 29.77 -6.47
C ILE A 190 -6.08 29.22 -7.55
N TYR A 191 -6.50 28.20 -8.29
CA TYR A 191 -6.07 28.14 -9.69
C TYR A 191 -6.59 29.41 -10.34
N SER A 192 -5.65 30.30 -10.65
CA SER A 192 -5.89 31.66 -11.15
C SER A 192 -6.99 31.67 -12.21
N THR A 193 -7.82 32.70 -12.18
CA THR A 193 -8.99 32.93 -13.06
C THR A 193 -8.58 33.27 -14.50
N THR A 194 -7.74 32.44 -15.12
CA THR A 194 -7.41 32.46 -16.54
C THR A 194 -8.11 31.28 -17.22
N PRO A 195 -9.24 31.49 -17.91
CA PRO A 195 -9.86 30.45 -18.71
C PRO A 195 -9.00 30.15 -19.94
N LEU A 196 -8.07 29.20 -19.81
CA LEU A 196 -7.38 28.55 -20.94
C LEU A 196 -8.14 27.30 -21.41
N TRP A 197 -9.46 27.44 -21.54
CA TRP A 197 -10.30 26.55 -22.33
C TRP A 197 -10.70 27.28 -23.62
N ASN A 198 -9.75 27.39 -24.56
CA ASN A 198 -10.08 27.65 -25.95
C ASN A 198 -10.66 26.37 -26.57
N GLY A 199 -11.91 26.07 -26.18
CA GLY A 199 -12.73 25.10 -26.89
C GLY A 199 -13.00 25.61 -28.29
N HIS A 200 -12.36 25.00 -29.29
CA HIS A 200 -12.61 25.31 -30.70
C HIS A 200 -14.03 24.87 -31.07
N GLN A 201 -14.82 25.81 -31.59
CA GLN A 201 -16.04 25.60 -32.38
C GLN A 201 -15.84 26.38 -33.69
#